data_AF-A0A7W0G1W8-F1
#
_entry.id   AF-A0A7W0G1W8-F1
#
_cell.length_a   1.000
_cell.length_b   1.000
_cell.length_c   1.000
_cell.angle_alpha   90.00
_cell.angle_beta   90.00
_cell.angle_gamma   90.00
#
_symmetry.space_group_name_H-M   'P 1'
#
loop_
_entity.id
_entity.type
_entity.pdbx_description
1 polymer ?
#
loop_
_entity_poly.entity_id
_entity_poly.type
_entity_poly.pdbx_seq_one_letter_code
_entity_poly.pdbx_strand_id
1 'polypeptide(L)'
;YQLWADNFHTAFVLDSLARIRRDCAGELKKDARLNEEIGLAVGRGYAFWRSAFFLADGWPKYYHDRVYPADAHSAGASIVALVDLRDSAAEGTLELARSVAGWAVRELFDERGFFHYQRRRFRRVRTPYMRWSQAWMMYALARLLEMVSDE
;
A
#
# COMPACT_ATOMS: atom_id res chain seq x y z
N TYR A 1 10.88 7.98 -21.34
CA TYR A 1 10.24 8.15 -20.02
C TYR A 1 9.28 7.01 -19.77
N GLN A 2 9.10 6.60 -18.52
CA GLN A 2 8.26 5.47 -18.12
C GLN A 2 6.78 5.88 -18.20
N LEU A 3 5.98 5.14 -18.97
CA LEU A 3 4.58 5.49 -19.30
C LEU A 3 3.56 4.80 -18.37
N TRP A 4 4.02 4.16 -17.29
CA TRP A 4 3.17 3.39 -16.40
C TRP A 4 3.56 3.62 -14.94
N ALA A 5 2.56 3.56 -14.08
CA ALA A 5 2.71 3.51 -12.62
C ALA A 5 2.10 2.19 -12.12
N ASP A 6 2.80 1.54 -11.20
CA ASP A 6 2.30 0.38 -10.46
C ASP A 6 2.07 0.71 -8.97
N ASN A 7 1.35 -0.18 -8.30
CA ASN A 7 0.86 0.07 -6.97
C ASN A 7 1.98 0.05 -5.93
N PHE A 8 2.76 -1.03 -5.86
CA PHE A 8 3.72 -1.21 -4.78
C PHE A 8 4.91 -0.25 -4.88
N HIS A 9 5.36 0.17 -6.07
CA HIS A 9 6.37 1.23 -6.16
C HIS A 9 5.78 2.59 -5.78
N THR A 10 4.53 2.88 -6.17
CA THR A 10 3.86 4.12 -5.73
C THR A 10 3.73 4.14 -4.20
N ALA A 11 3.30 3.02 -3.60
CA ALA A 11 3.22 2.84 -2.16
C ALA A 11 4.58 3.04 -1.49
N PHE A 12 5.64 2.42 -2.03
CA PHE A 12 7.01 2.56 -1.52
C PHE A 12 7.51 4.01 -1.53
N VAL A 13 7.25 4.76 -2.61
CA VAL A 13 7.63 6.17 -2.70
C VAL A 13 6.86 7.00 -1.66
N LEU A 14 5.55 6.81 -1.54
CA LEU A 14 4.74 7.54 -0.57
C LEU A 14 5.16 7.24 0.87
N ASP A 15 5.35 5.96 1.21
CA ASP A 15 5.85 5.52 2.51
C ASP A 15 7.24 6.11 2.80
N SER A 16 8.16 6.04 1.84
CA SER A 16 9.50 6.60 2.00
C SER A 16 9.47 8.11 2.29
N LEU A 17 8.65 8.87 1.56
CA LEU A 17 8.51 10.31 1.79
C LEU A 17 7.87 10.62 3.15
N ALA A 18 6.86 9.85 3.57
CA ALA A 18 6.25 9.98 4.89
C ALA A 18 7.26 9.70 6.01
N ARG A 19 8.05 8.62 5.88
CA ARG A 19 9.13 8.27 6.81
C ARG A 19 10.20 9.35 6.87
N ILE A 20 10.65 9.87 5.73
CA ILE A 20 11.60 10.99 5.68
C ILE A 20 11.03 12.22 6.42
N ARG A 21 9.76 12.57 6.18
CA ARG A 21 9.13 13.71 6.86
C ARG A 21 9.06 13.53 8.38
N ARG A 22 8.72 12.32 8.84
CA ARG A 22 8.61 11.99 10.26
C ARG A 22 9.97 11.93 10.94
N ASP A 23 10.88 11.13 10.39
CA ASP A 23 12.14 10.77 11.05
C ASP A 23 13.20 11.87 10.90
N CYS A 24 13.11 12.70 9.84
CA CYS A 24 13.96 13.87 9.64
C CYS A 24 13.27 15.21 10.00
N ALA A 25 12.17 15.18 10.76
CA ALA A 25 11.38 16.37 11.08
C ALA A 25 12.20 17.54 11.67
N GLY A 26 13.22 17.23 12.48
CA GLY A 26 14.12 18.24 13.06
C GLY A 26 14.95 18.99 12.02
N GLU A 27 15.44 18.29 11.00
CA GLU A 27 16.21 18.89 9.90
C GLU A 27 15.28 19.63 8.93
N LEU A 28 14.12 19.06 8.61
CA LEU A 28 13.14 19.68 7.72
C LEU A 28 12.53 20.96 8.29
N LYS A 29 12.51 21.15 9.61
CA LYS A 29 12.12 22.42 10.23
C LYS A 29 13.05 23.59 9.87
N LYS A 30 14.30 23.30 9.49
CA LYS A 30 15.29 24.31 9.08
C LYS A 30 15.08 24.79 7.64
N ASP A 31 14.37 24.02 6.83
CA ASP A 31 14.02 24.33 5.44
C ASP A 31 12.51 24.16 5.21
N ALA A 32 11.76 25.21 5.54
CA ALA A 32 10.30 25.21 5.44
C ALA A 32 9.81 24.95 4.01
N ARG A 33 10.55 25.42 3.00
CA ARG A 33 10.20 25.23 1.59
C ARG A 33 10.31 23.76 1.20
N LEU A 34 11.41 23.11 1.57
CA LEU A 34 11.59 21.67 1.30
C LEU A 34 10.52 20.83 2.02
N ASN A 35 10.22 21.15 3.30
CA ASN A 35 9.19 20.43 4.04
C ASN A 35 7.80 20.58 3.39
N GLU A 36 7.45 21.77 2.93
CA GLU A 36 6.21 22.03 2.20
C GLU A 36 6.18 21.27 0.87
N GLU A 37 7.27 21.29 0.11
CA GLU A 37 7.38 20.58 -1.17
C GLU A 37 7.14 19.07 -1.02
N ILE A 38 7.76 18.43 -0.02
CA ILE A 38 7.55 17.02 0.26
C ILE A 38 6.10 16.78 0.70
N GLY A 39 5.54 17.65 1.54
CA GLY A 39 4.14 17.56 1.97
C GLY A 39 3.16 17.60 0.80
N LEU A 40 3.36 18.53 -0.14
CA LEU A 40 2.57 18.63 -1.36
C LEU A 40 2.75 17.41 -2.28
N ALA A 41 3.96 16.87 -2.38
CA ALA A 41 4.24 15.66 -3.15
C ALA A 41 3.50 14.44 -2.57
N VAL A 42 3.55 14.25 -1.24
CA VAL A 42 2.82 13.18 -0.54
C VAL A 42 1.32 13.35 -0.74
N GLY A 43 0.78 14.56 -0.55
CA GLY A 43 -0.65 14.83 -0.70
C GLY A 43 -1.18 14.53 -2.11
N ARG A 44 -0.50 15.05 -3.16
CA ARG A 44 -0.88 14.78 -4.56
C ARG A 44 -0.70 13.32 -4.94
N GLY A 45 0.42 12.71 -4.54
CA GLY A 45 0.72 11.33 -4.82
C GLY A 45 -0.28 10.37 -4.16
N TYR A 46 -0.66 10.63 -2.92
CA TYR A 46 -1.68 9.86 -2.21
C TYR A 46 -3.06 10.01 -2.86
N ALA A 47 -3.47 11.22 -3.26
CA ALA A 47 -4.75 11.44 -3.94
C ALA A 47 -4.84 10.66 -5.27
N PHE A 48 -3.76 10.69 -6.06
CA PHE A 48 -3.65 9.89 -7.27
C PHE A 48 -3.67 8.39 -6.94
N TRP A 49 -2.85 7.94 -5.99
CA TRP A 49 -2.75 6.54 -5.63
C TRP A 49 -4.10 5.97 -5.15
N ARG A 50 -4.78 6.68 -4.24
CA ARG A 50 -6.09 6.29 -3.71
C ARG A 50 -7.15 6.16 -4.81
N SER A 51 -7.27 7.16 -5.68
CA SER A 51 -8.28 7.18 -6.75
C SER A 51 -7.97 6.21 -7.89
N ALA A 52 -6.70 6.02 -8.21
CA ALA A 52 -6.29 5.27 -9.38
C ALA A 52 -5.91 3.82 -9.09
N PHE A 53 -5.66 3.40 -7.85
CA PHE A 53 -5.21 2.03 -7.56
C PHE A 53 -6.16 1.19 -6.71
N PHE A 54 -7.20 1.78 -6.12
CA PHE A 54 -8.13 1.03 -5.27
C PHE A 54 -9.55 1.04 -5.84
N LEU A 55 -10.21 -0.12 -5.75
CA LEU A 55 -11.65 -0.21 -5.98
C LEU A 55 -12.41 -0.08 -4.65
N ALA A 56 -13.71 0.15 -4.73
CA ALA A 56 -14.57 0.37 -3.57
C ALA A 56 -14.58 -0.81 -2.57
N ASP A 57 -14.29 -2.03 -3.02
CA ASP A 57 -14.23 -3.24 -2.18
C ASP A 57 -12.86 -3.49 -1.56
N GLY A 58 -11.92 -2.55 -1.70
CA GLY A 58 -10.55 -2.67 -1.19
C GLY A 58 -9.58 -3.36 -2.15
N TRP A 59 -9.98 -3.71 -3.38
CA TRP A 59 -9.06 -4.33 -4.35
C TRP A 59 -7.89 -3.39 -4.70
N PRO A 60 -6.63 -3.77 -4.42
CA PRO A 60 -5.44 -3.05 -4.86
C PRO A 60 -5.05 -3.46 -6.29
N LYS A 61 -5.39 -2.64 -7.29
CA LYS A 61 -4.99 -2.86 -8.69
C LYS A 61 -3.47 -2.83 -8.78
N TYR A 62 -2.86 -3.67 -9.63
CA TYR A 62 -1.41 -3.60 -9.86
C TYR A 62 -1.04 -2.33 -10.61
N TYR A 63 -1.82 -1.94 -11.63
CA TYR A 63 -1.57 -0.76 -12.45
C TYR A 63 -2.71 0.25 -12.29
N HIS A 64 -2.41 1.53 -12.48
CA HIS A 64 -3.41 2.61 -12.38
C HIS A 64 -4.57 2.47 -13.39
N ASP A 65 -4.30 1.99 -14.60
CA ASP A 65 -5.20 2.01 -15.75
C ASP A 65 -5.98 0.71 -16.00
N ARG A 66 -5.78 -0.33 -15.19
CA ARG A 66 -6.41 -1.65 -15.39
C ARG A 66 -6.56 -2.43 -14.10
N VAL A 67 -7.60 -3.25 -14.04
CA VAL A 67 -7.96 -4.01 -12.83
C VAL A 67 -7.04 -5.22 -12.57
N TYR A 68 -6.50 -5.82 -13.63
CA TYR A 68 -5.68 -7.02 -13.53
C TYR A 68 -4.20 -6.76 -13.91
N PRO A 69 -3.25 -7.49 -13.29
CA PRO A 69 -3.47 -8.48 -12.23
C PRO A 69 -3.84 -7.83 -10.88
N ALA A 70 -4.46 -8.64 -10.03
CA ALA A 70 -4.48 -8.39 -8.59
C ALA A 70 -3.34 -9.20 -7.97
N ASP A 71 -2.61 -8.62 -7.03
CA ASP A 71 -1.29 -9.08 -6.66
C ASP A 71 -1.04 -8.93 -5.15
N ALA A 72 -0.50 -9.97 -4.53
CA ALA A 72 -0.27 -10.01 -3.09
C ALA A 72 0.80 -9.00 -2.62
N HIS A 73 1.81 -8.71 -3.45
CA HIS A 73 2.82 -7.70 -3.12
C HIS A 73 2.18 -6.31 -3.07
N SER A 74 1.34 -6.00 -4.05
CA SER A 74 0.59 -4.75 -4.13
C SER A 74 -0.34 -4.58 -2.93
N ALA A 75 -1.03 -5.65 -2.53
CA ALA A 75 -1.85 -5.65 -1.31
C ALA A 75 -0.99 -5.39 -0.05
N GLY A 76 0.09 -6.14 0.13
CA GLY A 76 0.96 -6.00 1.30
C GLY A 76 1.60 -4.61 1.40
N ALA A 77 2.22 -4.14 0.31
CA ALA A 77 2.82 -2.81 0.24
C ALA A 77 1.79 -1.69 0.46
N SER A 78 0.56 -1.85 -0.06
CA SER A 78 -0.51 -0.88 0.17
C SER A 78 -0.88 -0.77 1.65
N ILE A 79 -1.07 -1.89 2.33
CA ILE A 79 -1.45 -1.91 3.75
C ILE A 79 -0.37 -1.22 4.59
N VAL A 80 0.90 -1.55 4.37
CA VAL A 80 2.04 -0.93 5.08
C VAL A 80 2.05 0.59 4.87
N ALA A 81 2.01 1.02 3.60
CA ALA A 81 2.03 2.45 3.28
C ALA A 81 0.83 3.19 3.87
N LEU A 82 -0.37 2.61 3.84
CA LEU A 82 -1.57 3.20 4.44
C LEU A 82 -1.43 3.37 5.96
N VAL A 83 -0.88 2.38 6.65
CA VAL A 83 -0.60 2.46 8.09
C VAL A 83 0.41 3.56 8.39
N ASP A 84 1.49 3.66 7.61
CA ASP A 84 2.54 4.65 7.85
C ASP A 84 2.12 6.07 7.45
N LEU A 85 1.19 6.20 6.51
CA LEU A 85 0.63 7.48 6.08
C LEU A 85 -0.45 8.04 7.03
N ARG A 86 -0.94 7.27 8.01
CA ARG A 86 -2.10 7.66 8.84
C ARG A 86 -1.99 9.03 9.52
N ASP A 87 -0.79 9.42 9.95
CA ASP A 87 -0.54 10.67 10.67
C ASP A 87 -0.25 11.85 9.73
N SER A 88 -0.05 11.58 8.43
CA SER A 88 0.48 12.55 7.45
C SER A 88 -0.38 12.74 6.20
N ALA A 89 -1.31 11.82 5.95
CA ALA A 89 -2.22 11.80 4.82
C ALA A 89 -3.68 11.93 5.27
N ALA A 90 -4.59 12.06 4.30
CA ALA A 90 -6.01 12.29 4.55
C ALA A 90 -6.68 11.17 5.37
N GLU A 91 -7.75 11.53 6.06
CA GLU A 91 -8.65 10.64 6.80
C GLU A 91 -9.06 9.40 5.97
N GLY A 92 -9.29 8.26 6.64
CA GLY A 92 -9.73 7.04 5.95
C GLY A 92 -8.59 6.13 5.47
N THR A 93 -7.35 6.31 5.93
CA THR A 93 -6.19 5.46 5.56
C THR A 93 -6.30 4.07 6.19
N LEU A 94 -6.58 4.00 7.50
CA LEU A 94 -6.69 2.73 8.22
C LEU A 94 -7.89 1.91 7.77
N GLU A 95 -9.02 2.55 7.46
CA GLU A 95 -10.22 1.92 6.91
C GLU A 95 -9.94 1.29 5.54
N LEU A 96 -9.19 2.00 4.70
CA LEU A 96 -8.73 1.46 3.42
C LEU A 96 -7.75 0.31 3.63
N ALA A 97 -6.83 0.40 4.60
CA ALA A 97 -5.89 -0.68 4.92
C ALA A 97 -6.64 -1.95 5.37
N ARG A 98 -7.64 -1.81 6.24
CA ARG A 98 -8.54 -2.90 6.66
C ARG A 98 -9.31 -3.49 5.48
N SER A 99 -9.80 -2.64 4.57
CA SER A 99 -10.51 -3.08 3.37
C SER A 99 -9.60 -3.89 2.43
N VAL A 100 -8.37 -3.42 2.21
CA VAL A 100 -7.36 -4.13 1.40
C VAL A 100 -6.97 -5.46 2.05
N ALA A 101 -6.78 -5.50 3.37
CA ALA A 101 -6.48 -6.73 4.10
C ALA A 101 -7.62 -7.75 3.98
N GLY A 102 -8.87 -7.32 4.22
CA GLY A 102 -10.05 -8.17 4.08
C GLY A 102 -10.24 -8.69 2.66
N TRP A 103 -10.00 -7.84 1.65
CA TRP A 103 -9.98 -8.26 0.25
C TRP A 103 -8.88 -9.29 -0.03
N ALA A 104 -7.66 -9.06 0.44
CA ALA A 104 -6.52 -9.95 0.18
C ALA A 104 -6.72 -11.33 0.82
N VAL A 105 -7.23 -11.39 2.05
CA VAL A 105 -7.56 -12.66 2.72
C VAL A 105 -8.65 -13.39 1.94
N ARG A 106 -9.72 -12.70 1.52
CA ARG A 106 -10.81 -13.32 0.77
C ARG A 106 -10.39 -13.83 -0.61
N GLU A 107 -9.58 -13.08 -1.35
CA GLU A 107 -9.34 -13.31 -2.77
C GLU A 107 -8.03 -14.05 -3.09
N LEU A 108 -7.03 -13.93 -2.20
CA LEU A 108 -5.67 -14.41 -2.42
C LEU A 108 -5.20 -15.41 -1.37
N PHE A 109 -5.82 -15.53 -0.20
CA PHE A 109 -5.42 -16.54 0.78
C PHE A 109 -5.98 -17.91 0.42
N ASP A 110 -5.13 -18.93 0.49
CA ASP A 110 -5.47 -20.32 0.25
C ASP A 110 -5.81 -21.02 1.58
N GLU A 111 -6.76 -21.95 1.55
CA GLU A 111 -7.12 -22.77 2.71
C GLU A 111 -5.94 -23.59 3.27
N ARG A 112 -4.92 -23.85 2.44
CA ARG A 112 -3.67 -24.50 2.85
C ARG A 112 -2.72 -23.58 3.65
N GLY A 113 -3.08 -22.32 3.88
CA GLY A 113 -2.37 -21.41 4.78
C GLY A 113 -1.33 -20.50 4.13
N PHE A 114 -1.49 -20.13 2.86
CA PHE A 114 -0.56 -19.22 2.17
C PHE A 114 -1.26 -18.30 1.17
N PHE A 115 -0.63 -17.18 0.82
CA PHE A 115 -1.16 -16.26 -0.20
C PHE A 115 -0.76 -16.66 -1.62
N HIS A 116 -1.69 -16.67 -2.56
CA HIS A 116 -1.39 -16.77 -3.99
C HIS A 116 -0.63 -15.53 -4.45
N TYR A 117 0.31 -15.70 -5.38
CA TYR A 117 1.03 -14.57 -5.95
C TYR A 117 0.10 -13.56 -6.63
N GLN A 118 -0.74 -14.05 -7.55
CA GLN A 118 -1.58 -13.17 -8.36
C GLN A 118 -2.91 -13.81 -8.74
N ARG A 119 -3.95 -12.98 -8.78
CA ARG A 119 -5.20 -13.24 -9.49
C ARG A 119 -5.17 -12.49 -10.83
N ARG A 120 -5.16 -13.22 -11.94
CA ARG A 120 -5.28 -12.68 -13.30
C ARG A 120 -6.72 -12.87 -13.78
N ARG A 121 -7.07 -12.22 -14.90
CA ARG A 121 -8.43 -12.22 -15.45
C ARG A 121 -9.09 -13.61 -15.55
N PHE A 122 -8.32 -14.62 -15.94
CA PHE A 122 -8.84 -15.99 -16.17
C PHE A 122 -8.14 -17.07 -15.36
N ARG A 123 -7.15 -16.73 -14.53
CA ARG A 123 -6.36 -17.72 -13.78
C ARG A 123 -5.74 -17.13 -12.52
N ARG A 124 -5.46 -17.99 -11.56
CA ARG A 124 -4.65 -17.67 -10.38
C ARG A 124 -3.24 -18.25 -10.55
N VAL A 125 -2.23 -17.45 -10.22
CA VAL A 125 -0.85 -17.91 -10.06
C VAL A 125 -0.67 -18.22 -8.59
N ARG A 126 -0.74 -19.50 -8.24
CA ARG A 126 -0.79 -19.98 -6.84
C ARG A 126 0.58 -20.18 -6.21
N THR A 127 1.68 -19.87 -6.90
CA THR A 127 3.02 -20.06 -6.34
C THR A 127 3.21 -19.19 -5.09
N PRO A 128 3.55 -19.77 -3.92
CA PRO A 128 3.76 -19.02 -2.69
C PRO A 128 5.15 -18.39 -2.67
N TYR A 129 5.37 -17.33 -3.44
CA TYR A 129 6.67 -16.66 -3.42
C TYR A 129 6.93 -16.06 -2.03
N MET A 130 7.98 -16.56 -1.37
CA MET A 130 8.34 -16.10 -0.02
C MET A 130 8.59 -14.60 -0.01
N ARG A 131 9.46 -14.10 -0.90
CA ARG A 131 9.80 -12.67 -0.95
C ARG A 131 8.62 -11.80 -1.38
N TRP A 132 7.92 -12.18 -2.44
CA TRP A 132 6.97 -11.28 -3.12
C TRP A 132 5.54 -11.35 -2.57
N SER A 133 5.16 -12.45 -1.91
CA SER A 133 3.78 -12.65 -1.46
C SER A 133 3.73 -12.90 0.04
N GLN A 134 4.43 -13.93 0.52
CA GLN A 134 4.27 -14.35 1.92
C GLN A 134 4.84 -13.31 2.89
N ALA A 135 6.09 -12.88 2.68
CA ALA A 135 6.76 -11.93 3.57
C ALA A 135 6.03 -10.58 3.60
N TRP A 136 5.60 -10.08 2.44
CA TRP A 136 4.87 -8.81 2.36
C TRP A 136 3.49 -8.88 3.02
N MET A 137 2.74 -9.96 2.81
CA MET A 137 1.43 -10.10 3.47
C MET A 137 1.57 -10.30 4.97
N MET A 138 2.54 -11.10 5.44
CA MET A 138 2.83 -11.25 6.86
C MET A 138 3.19 -9.90 7.50
N TYR A 139 4.12 -9.17 6.90
CA TYR A 139 4.55 -7.87 7.40
C TYR A 139 3.38 -6.87 7.44
N ALA A 140 2.61 -6.80 6.36
CA ALA A 140 1.44 -5.94 6.26
C ALA A 140 0.39 -6.20 7.34
N LEU A 141 0.04 -7.47 7.56
CA LEU A 141 -0.97 -7.84 8.56
C LEU A 141 -0.47 -7.56 9.98
N ALA A 142 0.81 -7.82 10.27
CA ALA A 142 1.41 -7.47 11.56
C ALA A 142 1.36 -5.95 11.81
N ARG A 143 1.78 -5.14 10.83
CA ARG A 143 1.72 -3.67 10.90
C ARG A 143 0.31 -3.16 11.10
N LEU A 144 -0.68 -3.77 10.45
CA LEU A 144 -2.07 -3.38 10.64
C LEU A 144 -2.56 -3.73 12.05
N LEU A 145 -2.21 -4.91 12.58
CA LEU A 145 -2.60 -5.35 13.92
C LEU A 145 -2.03 -4.47 15.05
N GLU A 146 -0.80 -3.95 14.88
CA GLU A 146 -0.22 -2.98 15.80
C GLU A 146 -1.13 -1.76 15.97
N MET A 147 -1.78 -1.30 14.89
CA MET A 147 -2.70 -0.15 14.96
C MET A 147 -4.05 -0.46 15.59
N VAL A 148 -4.49 -1.72 15.60
CA VAL A 148 -5.75 -2.15 16.24
C VAL A 148 -5.56 -2.39 17.73
N SER A 149 -4.35 -2.73 18.15
CA SER A 149 -4.04 -3.01 19.55
C SER A 149 -3.79 -1.74 20.38
N ASP A 150 -3.65 -0.60 19.70
CA ASP A 150 -3.48 0.73 20.28
C ASP A 150 -4.81 1.50 20.47
N GLU A 151 -5.95 0.91 20.08
CA GLU A 151 -7.33 1.37 20.36
C GLU A 151 -7.93 0.67 21.58
#